data_AF-A0A964QZX7-F1
#
_entry.id   AF-A0A964QZX7-F1
#
_cell.length_a   1.000
_cell.length_b   1.000
_cell.length_c   1.000
_cell.angle_alpha   90.00
_cell.angle_beta   90.00
_cell.angle_gamma   90.00
#
_symmetry.space_group_name_H-M   'P 1'
#
loop_
_entity.id
_entity.type
_entity.pdbx_description
1 polymer ?
#
loop_
_entity_poly.entity_id
_entity_poly.type
_entity_poly.pdbx_seq_one_letter_code
_entity_poly.pdbx_strand_id
1 'polypeptide(L)'
;MKRSSLVGVLSFSLALICSAQQSAPPTRVLPVRLNPTVNTAPPPPAPQPLPPELTRPAQVTPLPAPAAPPQPMNLLAWDAETKEYDAKSGEAEAHYTFYFTNISEVPVVITSASASCGCAVPKLATLPWTNAPGATGEIPVTMTLAGKPVGVTFKQVFVNTDKGQKTLNVKVTIPAPPAAPVPVMNRDANQKAALADRQAIFKGDCVSCHVEKGKGKLGAELYTASCGICHDAEHRASAVPDLHKLNHDTNADFWKTWIAQGKVGTMMPAFGAPEGGPLNEQQINSLVQYLTATIPASPARAGN
;
A
#
# COMPACT_ATOMS: atom_id res chain seq x y z
N MET A 1 21.95 15.05 -75.46
CA MET A 1 21.59 13.63 -75.64
C MET A 1 21.89 12.86 -74.35
N LYS A 2 20.89 12.64 -73.49
CA LYS A 2 20.97 11.71 -72.35
C LYS A 2 19.64 10.97 -72.27
N ARG A 3 19.77 9.66 -72.09
CA ARG A 3 18.81 8.60 -72.42
C ARG A 3 17.76 8.43 -71.32
N SER A 4 16.51 8.23 -71.75
CA SER A 4 15.42 7.66 -70.96
C SER A 4 15.75 6.26 -70.49
N SER A 5 15.43 5.95 -69.22
CA SER A 5 15.23 4.58 -68.75
C SER A 5 13.94 4.50 -67.96
N LEU A 6 13.00 3.79 -68.57
CA LEU A 6 11.79 3.21 -68.03
C LEU A 6 12.18 2.22 -66.91
N VAL A 7 11.60 2.33 -65.72
CA VAL A 7 11.63 1.25 -64.71
C VAL A 7 10.18 0.89 -64.40
N GLY A 8 9.81 -0.31 -64.83
CA GLY A 8 8.49 -0.90 -64.65
C GLY A 8 8.26 -1.33 -63.21
N VAL A 9 7.03 -1.08 -62.75
CA VAL A 9 6.49 -1.51 -61.47
C VAL A 9 6.11 -2.99 -61.58
N LEU A 10 6.80 -3.86 -60.84
CA LEU A 10 6.37 -5.25 -60.63
C LEU A 10 5.69 -5.34 -59.25
N SER A 11 4.35 -5.39 -59.27
CA SER A 11 3.53 -5.71 -58.10
C SER A 11 3.67 -7.20 -57.78
N PHE A 12 4.29 -7.53 -56.66
CA PHE A 12 4.20 -8.86 -56.04
C PHE A 12 3.16 -8.81 -54.93
N SER A 13 1.95 -9.29 -55.25
CA SER A 13 0.90 -9.58 -54.26
C SER A 13 1.27 -10.88 -53.55
N LEU A 14 1.75 -10.78 -52.31
CA LEU A 14 1.95 -11.93 -51.43
C LEU A 14 0.72 -12.09 -50.53
N ALA A 15 -0.21 -12.93 -50.96
CA ALA A 15 -1.34 -13.37 -50.16
C ALA A 15 -0.85 -14.33 -49.06
N LEU A 16 -0.72 -13.83 -47.83
CA LEU A 16 -0.44 -14.65 -46.66
C LEU A 16 -1.76 -15.26 -46.16
N ILE A 17 -2.04 -16.49 -46.58
CA ILE A 17 -3.15 -17.30 -46.09
C ILE A 17 -2.80 -17.71 -44.65
N CYS A 18 -3.32 -16.97 -43.67
CA CYS A 18 -3.22 -17.31 -42.27
C CYS A 18 -4.32 -18.32 -41.92
N SER A 19 -3.99 -19.62 -41.99
CA SER A 19 -4.84 -20.70 -41.48
C SER A 19 -4.90 -20.62 -39.96
N ALA A 20 -5.99 -20.07 -39.42
CA ALA A 20 -6.32 -20.18 -38.01
C ALA A 20 -6.82 -21.61 -37.71
N GLN A 21 -5.90 -22.50 -37.31
CA GLN A 21 -6.26 -23.74 -36.65
C GLN A 21 -6.68 -23.43 -35.21
N GLN A 22 -7.99 -23.47 -34.98
CA GLN A 22 -8.59 -23.40 -33.66
C GLN A 22 -8.27 -24.69 -32.89
N SER A 23 -7.17 -24.71 -32.13
CA SER A 23 -6.92 -25.76 -31.15
C SER A 23 -7.62 -25.39 -29.83
N ALA A 24 -8.58 -26.23 -29.43
CA ALA A 24 -9.20 -26.16 -28.12
C ALA A 24 -8.15 -26.37 -27.01
N PRO A 25 -8.29 -25.72 -25.83
CA PRO A 25 -7.38 -25.93 -24.72
C PRO A 25 -7.51 -27.37 -24.17
N PRO A 26 -6.39 -28.04 -23.84
CA PRO A 26 -6.47 -29.38 -23.26
C PRO A 26 -7.10 -29.32 -21.85
N THR A 27 -8.20 -30.06 -21.68
CA THR A 27 -8.81 -30.33 -20.38
C THR A 27 -7.80 -31.09 -19.51
N ARG A 28 -7.28 -30.43 -18.47
CA ARG A 28 -6.42 -31.05 -17.47
C ARG A 28 -7.26 -31.98 -16.59
N VAL A 29 -7.32 -33.25 -16.95
CA VAL A 29 -7.84 -34.31 -16.08
C VAL A 29 -6.82 -34.56 -14.97
N LEU A 30 -7.22 -34.36 -13.71
CA LEU A 30 -6.40 -34.69 -12.55
C LEU A 30 -6.25 -36.23 -12.46
N PRO A 31 -5.04 -36.78 -12.30
CA PRO A 31 -4.89 -38.21 -12.10
C PRO A 31 -5.47 -38.62 -10.74
N VAL A 32 -6.38 -39.60 -10.78
CA VAL A 32 -6.80 -40.38 -9.61
C VAL A 32 -5.56 -41.02 -9.00
N ARG A 33 -5.28 -40.72 -7.72
CA ARG A 33 -4.25 -41.38 -6.94
C ARG A 33 -4.63 -42.86 -6.81
N LEU A 34 -3.89 -43.72 -7.52
CA LEU A 34 -3.85 -45.15 -7.26
C LEU A 34 -3.31 -45.35 -5.84
N ASN A 35 -4.10 -46.01 -5.01
CA ASN A 35 -3.78 -46.37 -3.63
C ASN A 35 -2.82 -47.58 -3.65
N PRO A 36 -1.56 -47.47 -3.19
CA PRO A 36 -0.68 -48.62 -3.11
C PRO A 36 -1.10 -49.51 -1.93
N THR A 37 -1.09 -50.81 -2.21
CA THR A 37 -1.38 -51.93 -1.32
C THR A 37 -0.71 -51.82 0.05
N VAL A 38 -1.52 -52.02 1.09
CA VAL A 38 -1.10 -52.19 2.49
C VAL A 38 -0.19 -53.42 2.60
N ASN A 39 1.10 -53.19 2.84
CA ASN A 39 2.00 -54.20 3.39
C ASN A 39 1.76 -54.27 4.91
N THR A 40 1.11 -55.33 5.36
CA THR A 40 1.01 -55.68 6.78
C THR A 40 2.36 -56.18 7.29
N ALA A 41 3.06 -55.36 8.09
CA ALA A 41 4.17 -55.83 8.91
C ALA A 41 3.64 -56.72 10.06
N PRO A 42 4.34 -57.81 10.44
CA PRO A 42 3.93 -58.65 11.56
C PRO A 42 4.09 -57.90 12.91
N PRO A 43 3.24 -58.20 13.92
CA PRO A 43 3.31 -57.54 15.21
C PRO A 43 4.63 -57.87 15.96
N PRO A 44 5.15 -56.94 16.78
CA PRO A 44 6.36 -57.17 17.56
C PRO A 44 6.16 -58.24 18.65
N PRO A 45 7.22 -58.97 19.05
CA PRO A 45 7.14 -59.99 20.09
C PRO A 45 6.89 -59.37 21.48
N ALA A 46 6.22 -60.14 22.35
CA ALA A 46 5.84 -59.72 23.69
C ALA A 46 7.06 -59.39 24.59
N PRO A 47 6.94 -58.47 25.57
CA PRO A 47 8.04 -58.08 26.44
C PRO A 47 8.46 -59.21 27.38
N GLN A 48 9.77 -59.42 27.53
CA GLN A 48 10.31 -60.33 28.55
C GLN A 48 10.37 -59.64 29.94
N PRO A 49 10.30 -60.40 31.05
CA PRO A 49 10.41 -59.83 32.39
C PRO A 49 11.83 -59.31 32.65
N LEU A 50 11.92 -58.13 33.28
CA LEU A 50 13.19 -57.53 33.69
C LEU A 50 13.80 -58.29 34.89
N PRO A 51 15.15 -58.40 34.97
CA PRO A 51 15.84 -58.97 36.12
C PRO A 51 15.76 -58.05 37.36
N PRO A 52 15.92 -58.61 38.59
CA PRO A 52 15.74 -57.85 39.82
C PRO A 52 16.83 -56.79 40.02
N GLU A 53 16.38 -55.63 40.48
CA GLU A 53 17.16 -54.40 40.65
C GLU A 53 18.24 -54.56 41.74
N LEU A 54 19.51 -54.38 41.34
CA LEU A 54 20.62 -54.25 42.28
C LEU A 54 20.52 -52.89 42.99
N THR A 55 20.29 -52.92 44.30
CA THR A 55 20.21 -51.78 45.19
C THR A 55 21.43 -50.85 45.07
N ARG A 56 21.21 -49.64 44.55
CA ARG A 56 22.17 -48.53 44.62
C ARG A 56 22.15 -47.92 46.03
N PRO A 57 23.29 -47.53 46.62
CA PRO A 57 23.28 -46.86 47.93
C PRO A 57 22.55 -45.53 47.84
N ALA A 58 21.75 -45.21 48.86
CA ALA A 58 21.01 -43.97 48.98
C ALA A 58 21.97 -42.76 48.87
N GLN A 59 21.79 -41.95 47.82
CA GLN A 59 22.37 -40.61 47.78
C GLN A 59 21.59 -39.75 48.76
N VAL A 60 22.28 -39.25 49.79
CA VAL A 60 21.76 -38.21 50.67
C VAL A 60 21.59 -36.95 49.83
N THR A 61 20.36 -36.62 49.45
CA THR A 61 20.05 -35.31 48.88
C THR A 61 20.29 -34.24 49.95
N PRO A 62 21.09 -33.18 49.67
CA PRO A 62 21.13 -32.03 50.56
C PRO A 62 19.72 -31.45 50.69
N LEU A 63 19.35 -31.06 51.91
CA LEU A 63 18.12 -30.32 52.16
C LEU A 63 18.05 -29.10 51.22
N PRO A 64 16.87 -28.77 50.64
CA PRO A 64 16.72 -27.53 49.89
C PRO A 64 17.09 -26.36 50.79
N ALA A 65 17.93 -25.44 50.30
CA ALA A 65 18.21 -24.20 51.01
C ALA A 65 16.88 -23.48 51.31
N PRO A 66 16.74 -22.83 52.48
CA PRO A 66 15.54 -22.07 52.82
C PRO A 66 15.19 -21.10 51.68
N ALA A 67 13.93 -21.07 51.28
CA ALA A 67 13.45 -20.08 50.32
C ALA A 67 13.83 -18.68 50.84
N ALA A 68 14.58 -17.95 50.02
CA ALA A 68 14.95 -16.58 50.34
C ALA A 68 13.68 -15.76 50.66
N PRO A 69 13.73 -14.85 51.64
CA PRO A 69 12.59 -14.02 51.99
C PRO A 69 12.08 -13.28 50.73
N PRO A 70 10.76 -13.06 50.59
CA PRO A 70 10.20 -12.33 49.46
C PRO A 70 10.90 -10.98 49.33
N GLN A 71 11.63 -10.84 48.23
CA GLN A 71 12.43 -9.65 47.93
C GLN A 71 11.49 -8.47 47.64
N PRO A 72 11.82 -7.25 48.04
CA PRO A 72 10.96 -6.09 47.79
C PRO A 72 10.71 -5.94 46.27
N MET A 73 9.46 -5.65 45.91
CA MET A 73 8.96 -5.55 44.52
C MET A 73 9.62 -4.45 43.65
N ASN A 74 10.70 -3.82 44.13
CA ASN A 74 11.42 -2.73 43.46
C ASN A 74 12.94 -2.86 43.72
N LEU A 75 13.60 -3.90 43.19
CA LEU A 75 15.06 -4.09 43.33
C LEU A 75 15.88 -3.10 42.49
N LEU A 76 15.30 -2.64 41.38
CA LEU A 76 15.84 -1.59 40.55
C LEU A 76 14.98 -0.33 40.72
N ALA A 77 15.58 0.76 41.19
CA ALA A 77 14.97 2.07 41.18
C ALA A 77 15.15 2.70 39.80
N TRP A 78 14.07 3.18 39.19
CA TRP A 78 14.07 3.77 37.84
C TRP A 78 13.88 5.28 37.92
N ASP A 79 14.49 6.01 36.99
CA ASP A 79 14.30 7.45 36.85
C ASP A 79 12.85 7.81 36.46
N ALA A 80 12.23 6.97 35.63
CA ALA A 80 10.82 7.05 35.29
C ALA A 80 10.28 5.69 34.83
N GLU A 81 8.99 5.44 35.05
CA GLU A 81 8.31 4.30 34.43
C GLU A 81 7.71 4.63 33.07
N THR A 82 7.51 5.91 32.77
CA THR A 82 7.00 6.40 31.49
C THR A 82 7.86 7.56 31.00
N LYS A 83 8.26 7.53 29.72
CA LYS A 83 8.91 8.66 29.05
C LYS A 83 8.07 9.13 27.87
N GLU A 84 7.96 10.44 27.74
CA GLU A 84 7.24 11.09 26.66
C GLU A 84 8.22 11.78 25.70
N TYR A 85 7.87 11.81 24.41
CA TYR A 85 8.63 12.48 23.36
C TYR A 85 7.67 13.21 22.43
N ASP A 86 7.89 14.51 22.22
CA ASP A 86 7.15 15.26 21.20
C ASP A 86 7.98 15.27 19.92
N ALA A 87 7.52 14.54 18.92
CA ALA A 87 8.22 14.44 17.65
C ALA A 87 8.09 15.74 16.84
N LYS A 88 9.07 16.02 16.00
CA LYS A 88 8.99 17.05 14.99
C LYS A 88 8.34 16.49 13.74
N SER A 89 7.73 17.37 12.95
CA SER A 89 7.17 16.97 11.65
C SER A 89 8.27 16.36 10.77
N GLY A 90 8.02 15.15 10.25
CA GLY A 90 8.95 14.43 9.39
C GLY A 90 10.13 13.75 10.12
N GLU A 91 10.15 13.75 11.45
CA GLU A 91 11.16 13.04 12.22
C GLU A 91 11.00 11.52 12.07
N ALA A 92 12.12 10.82 11.85
CA ALA A 92 12.12 9.39 11.53
C ALA A 92 12.05 8.50 12.78
N GLU A 93 12.65 8.95 13.89
CA GLU A 93 12.86 8.17 15.10
C GLU A 93 12.63 9.03 16.36
N ALA A 94 12.08 8.43 17.42
CA ALA A 94 12.05 8.99 18.76
C ALA A 94 12.99 8.19 19.67
N HIS A 95 13.83 8.88 20.44
CA HIS A 95 14.82 8.25 21.32
C HIS A 95 14.49 8.48 22.79
N TYR A 96 14.54 7.41 23.57
CA TYR A 96 14.32 7.41 25.01
C TYR A 96 15.51 6.73 25.69
N THR A 97 15.88 7.18 26.88
CA THR A 97 16.87 6.47 27.72
C THR A 97 16.33 6.37 29.12
N PHE A 98 16.08 5.15 29.59
CA PHE A 98 15.74 4.88 30.99
C PHE A 98 17.00 4.65 31.79
N TYR A 99 17.07 5.24 32.97
CA TYR A 99 18.16 5.03 33.92
C TYR A 99 17.64 4.25 35.11
N PHE A 100 18.47 3.36 35.64
CA PHE A 100 18.15 2.64 36.86
C PHE A 100 19.35 2.52 37.79
N THR A 101 19.06 2.23 39.05
CA THR A 101 20.04 1.88 40.09
C THR A 101 19.58 0.61 40.79
N ASN A 102 20.46 -0.36 40.97
CA ASN A 102 20.17 -1.50 41.83
C ASN A 102 20.22 -1.05 43.29
N ILE A 103 19.06 -1.00 43.93
CA ILE A 103 18.89 -0.60 45.33
C ILE A 103 18.77 -1.79 46.27
N SER A 104 18.95 -3.01 45.76
CA SER A 104 18.96 -4.22 46.57
C SER A 104 20.36 -4.54 47.09
N GLU A 105 20.42 -5.37 48.13
CA GLU A 105 21.68 -5.85 48.72
C GLU A 105 22.32 -6.99 47.91
N VAL A 106 21.65 -7.46 46.86
CA VAL A 106 22.10 -8.57 46.01
C VAL A 106 22.31 -8.14 44.56
N PRO A 107 23.16 -8.84 43.79
CA PRO A 107 23.24 -8.60 42.35
C PRO A 107 21.91 -8.91 41.65
N VAL A 108 21.55 -8.09 40.67
CA VAL A 108 20.40 -8.30 39.77
C VAL A 108 20.92 -8.56 38.36
N VAL A 109 20.47 -9.62 37.71
CA VAL A 109 20.91 -10.01 36.37
C VAL A 109 19.83 -9.66 35.36
N ILE A 110 20.10 -8.70 34.47
CA ILE A 110 19.24 -8.39 33.33
C ILE A 110 19.50 -9.41 32.23
N THR A 111 18.47 -10.15 31.85
CA THR A 111 18.58 -11.26 30.89
C THR A 111 18.12 -10.87 29.48
N SER A 112 17.20 -9.91 29.37
CA SER A 112 16.74 -9.36 28.08
C SER A 112 15.94 -8.08 28.27
N ALA A 113 15.83 -7.28 27.20
CA ALA A 113 14.77 -6.29 27.06
C ALA A 113 14.15 -6.40 25.67
N SER A 114 12.82 -6.25 25.61
CA SER A 114 12.06 -6.31 24.36
C SER A 114 10.89 -5.34 24.41
N ALA A 115 10.45 -4.84 23.26
CA ALA A 115 9.23 -4.03 23.19
C ALA A 115 8.02 -4.87 22.77
N SER A 116 6.83 -4.38 23.09
CA SER A 116 5.55 -5.04 22.75
C SER A 116 5.28 -5.18 21.25
N CYS A 117 6.03 -4.47 20.39
CA CYS A 117 6.05 -4.66 18.95
C CYS A 117 7.42 -4.22 18.39
N GLY A 118 7.85 -4.79 17.27
CA GLY A 118 9.20 -4.58 16.69
C GLY A 118 9.56 -3.16 16.23
N CYS A 119 8.73 -2.15 16.53
CA CYS A 119 8.99 -0.75 16.21
C CYS A 119 9.82 -0.01 17.27
N ALA A 120 9.92 -0.55 18.50
CA ALA A 120 10.78 -0.02 19.54
C ALA A 120 11.89 -1.05 19.85
N VAL A 121 13.15 -0.65 19.73
CA VAL A 121 14.29 -1.55 19.92
C VAL A 121 15.09 -1.09 21.13
N PRO A 122 15.06 -1.83 22.25
CA PRO A 122 15.97 -1.61 23.37
C PRO A 122 17.39 -2.01 22.95
N LYS A 123 18.38 -1.16 23.24
CA LYS A 123 19.79 -1.50 23.07
C LYS A 123 20.40 -1.70 24.45
N LEU A 124 20.80 -2.93 24.75
CA LEU A 124 21.42 -3.28 26.02
C LEU A 124 22.93 -3.46 25.87
N ALA A 125 23.65 -3.34 26.99
CA ALA A 125 25.01 -3.85 27.12
C ALA A 125 25.06 -5.38 26.89
N THR A 126 26.25 -5.97 26.84
CA THR A 126 26.44 -7.42 26.68
C THR A 126 25.61 -8.20 27.70
N LEU A 127 24.73 -9.08 27.21
CA LEU A 127 23.85 -9.90 28.03
C LEU A 127 24.44 -11.30 28.30
N PRO A 128 24.13 -11.92 29.46
CA PRO A 128 23.37 -11.35 30.58
C PRO A 128 24.16 -10.26 31.31
N TRP A 129 23.48 -9.18 31.71
CA TRP A 129 24.10 -8.05 32.37
C TRP A 129 23.87 -8.12 33.88
N THR A 130 24.91 -8.51 34.61
CA THR A 130 24.91 -8.49 36.08
C THR A 130 25.16 -7.08 36.60
N ASN A 131 24.23 -6.57 37.39
CA ASN A 131 24.29 -5.26 38.03
C ASN A 131 24.45 -5.43 39.55
N ALA A 132 25.59 -4.99 40.10
CA ALA A 132 25.90 -5.10 41.52
C ALA A 132 25.04 -4.16 42.39
N PRO A 133 24.91 -4.42 43.71
CA PRO A 133 24.29 -3.47 44.64
C PRO A 133 24.86 -2.05 44.48
N GLY A 134 23.99 -1.05 44.37
CA GLY A 134 24.34 0.35 44.17
C GLY A 134 24.80 0.72 42.75
N ALA A 135 24.97 -0.24 41.84
CA ALA A 135 25.37 0.04 40.47
C ALA A 135 24.22 0.66 39.66
N THR A 136 24.58 1.50 38.69
CA THR A 136 23.64 2.16 37.78
C THR A 136 23.66 1.53 36.40
N GLY A 137 22.61 1.79 35.63
CA GLY A 137 22.52 1.33 34.25
C GLY A 137 21.58 2.17 33.40
N GLU A 138 21.71 2.04 32.08
CA GLU A 138 20.85 2.70 31.11
C GLU A 138 20.25 1.70 30.12
N ILE A 139 19.02 1.98 29.67
CA ILE A 139 18.32 1.26 28.62
C ILE A 139 17.86 2.27 27.56
N PRO A 140 18.68 2.54 26.54
CA PRO A 140 18.25 3.30 25.38
C PRO A 140 17.22 2.51 24.55
N VAL A 141 16.17 3.21 24.12
CA VAL A 141 15.07 2.69 23.31
C VAL A 141 14.87 3.65 22.14
N THR A 142 14.95 3.12 20.92
CA THR A 142 14.61 3.87 19.70
C THR A 142 13.28 3.38 19.16
N MET A 143 12.35 4.29 18.88
CA MET A 143 11.07 3.99 18.25
C MET A 143 11.01 4.58 16.84
N THR A 144 10.71 3.75 15.83
CA THR A 144 10.48 4.19 14.45
C THR A 144 9.11 4.86 14.30
N LEU A 145 9.11 6.08 13.76
CA LEU A 145 7.92 6.91 13.58
C LEU A 145 7.30 6.77 12.18
N ALA A 146 8.06 6.22 11.22
CA ALA A 146 7.57 5.95 9.88
C ALA A 146 6.30 5.07 9.90
N GLY A 147 5.26 5.52 9.19
CA GLY A 147 3.98 4.82 9.08
C GLY A 147 3.14 4.80 10.36
N LYS A 148 3.51 5.55 11.41
CA LYS A 148 2.69 5.71 12.62
C LYS A 148 1.63 6.81 12.41
N PRO A 149 0.42 6.66 13.00
CA PRO A 149 -0.61 7.69 12.89
C PRO A 149 -0.21 8.97 13.63
N VAL A 150 -0.69 10.11 13.14
CA VAL A 150 -0.64 11.39 13.86
C VAL A 150 -1.34 11.26 15.21
N GLY A 151 -0.83 11.96 16.22
CA GLY A 151 -1.33 11.93 17.59
C GLY A 151 -0.46 11.08 18.51
N VAL A 152 -1.06 10.57 19.58
CA VAL A 152 -0.34 9.87 20.64
C VAL A 152 -0.19 8.39 20.29
N THR A 153 1.05 7.91 20.20
CA THR A 153 1.37 6.48 20.15
C THR A 153 2.04 6.06 21.45
N PHE A 154 1.55 4.96 22.03
CA PHE A 154 2.04 4.39 23.28
C PHE A 154 2.56 2.97 23.06
N LYS A 155 3.71 2.63 23.68
CA LYS A 155 4.32 1.29 23.63
C LYS A 155 4.93 0.90 24.97
N GLN A 156 4.94 -0.41 25.23
CA GLN A 156 5.57 -0.99 26.41
C GLN A 156 6.93 -1.59 26.06
N VAL A 157 7.86 -1.47 27.00
CA VAL A 157 9.20 -2.06 27.00
C VAL A 157 9.29 -2.97 28.22
N PHE A 158 9.52 -4.25 27.99
CA PHE A 158 9.69 -5.27 29.02
C PHE A 158 11.18 -5.48 29.28
N VAL A 159 11.60 -5.38 30.53
CA VAL A 159 12.96 -5.68 31.00
C VAL A 159 12.88 -6.92 31.88
N ASN A 160 13.47 -8.02 31.44
CA ASN A 160 13.49 -9.28 32.18
C ASN A 160 14.76 -9.40 33.01
N THR A 161 14.60 -9.82 34.25
CA THR A 161 15.69 -10.11 35.19
C THR A 161 15.54 -11.50 35.80
N ASP A 162 16.58 -11.99 36.47
CA ASP A 162 16.51 -13.20 37.30
C ASP A 162 15.56 -13.06 38.50
N LYS A 163 15.08 -11.84 38.78
CA LYS A 163 14.16 -11.51 39.88
C LYS A 163 12.74 -11.14 39.41
N GLY A 164 12.45 -11.23 38.12
CA GLY A 164 11.15 -10.90 37.52
C GLY A 164 11.24 -9.90 36.37
N GLN A 165 10.09 -9.40 35.92
CA GLN A 165 9.97 -8.51 34.78
C GLN A 165 9.53 -7.11 35.22
N LYS A 166 10.20 -6.07 34.72
CA LYS A 166 9.77 -4.67 34.81
C LYS A 166 9.14 -4.25 33.48
N THR A 167 7.99 -3.57 33.55
CA THR A 167 7.38 -2.90 32.39
C THR A 167 7.67 -1.41 32.47
N LEU A 168 8.15 -0.84 31.36
CA LEU A 168 8.38 0.58 31.15
C LEU A 168 7.56 1.05 29.94
N ASN A 169 7.23 2.33 29.87
CA ASN A 169 6.37 2.88 28.84
C ASN A 169 7.05 3.99 28.06
N VAL A 170 6.93 3.96 26.74
CA VAL A 170 7.33 5.06 25.86
C VAL A 170 6.10 5.60 25.14
N LYS A 171 5.95 6.92 25.17
CA LYS A 171 4.85 7.65 24.55
C LYS A 171 5.43 8.70 23.60
N VAL A 172 5.01 8.68 22.35
CA VAL A 172 5.33 9.74 21.39
C VAL A 172 4.06 10.49 21.02
N THR A 173 4.16 11.82 20.98
CA THR A 173 3.17 12.67 20.31
C THR A 173 3.71 13.00 18.92
N ILE A 174 3.06 12.50 17.87
CA ILE A 174 3.40 12.81 16.48
C ILE A 174 2.52 13.99 16.05
N PRO A 175 3.11 15.15 15.72
CA PRO A 175 2.33 16.30 15.30
C PRO A 175 1.68 15.99 13.96
N ALA A 176 0.53 16.63 13.71
CA ALA A 176 0.03 16.70 12.34
C ALA A 176 1.13 17.31 11.47
N PRO A 177 1.34 16.83 10.23
CA PRO A 177 2.15 17.57 9.27
C PRO A 177 1.69 19.03 9.30
N PRO A 178 2.60 20.02 9.28
CA PRO A 178 2.20 21.40 9.13
C PRO A 178 1.24 21.42 7.95
N ALA A 179 0.05 21.98 8.17
CA ALA A 179 -0.92 22.11 7.10
C ALA A 179 -0.13 22.73 5.94
N ALA A 180 -0.01 21.98 4.83
CA ALA A 180 0.34 22.62 3.57
C ALA A 180 -0.56 23.85 3.52
N PRO A 181 -0.03 25.06 3.21
CA PRO A 181 -0.87 26.24 3.15
C PRO A 181 -2.11 25.82 2.37
N VAL A 182 -3.27 25.83 3.02
CA VAL A 182 -4.52 25.54 2.33
C VAL A 182 -4.46 26.51 1.16
N PRO A 183 -4.38 26.06 -0.10
CA PRO A 183 -4.32 27.00 -1.19
C PRO A 183 -5.55 27.86 -0.97
N VAL A 184 -5.33 29.17 -0.76
CA VAL A 184 -6.41 30.13 -0.85
C VAL A 184 -7.20 29.68 -2.07
N MET A 185 -8.51 29.40 -1.93
CA MET A 185 -9.33 28.92 -3.05
C MET A 185 -9.42 30.04 -4.09
N ASN A 186 -8.33 30.23 -4.80
CA ASN A 186 -8.13 31.18 -5.85
C ASN A 186 -8.52 30.42 -7.10
N ARG A 187 -9.79 30.61 -7.47
CA ARG A 187 -10.38 30.01 -8.66
C ARG A 187 -9.48 30.23 -9.88
N ASP A 188 -8.87 31.41 -10.02
CA ASP A 188 -8.00 31.73 -11.14
C ASP A 188 -6.69 30.94 -11.10
N ALA A 189 -6.09 30.77 -9.92
CA ALA A 189 -4.89 29.94 -9.75
C ALA A 189 -5.19 28.46 -10.05
N ASN A 190 -6.32 27.94 -9.56
CA ASN A 190 -6.74 26.56 -9.80
C ASN A 190 -7.07 26.31 -11.28
N GLN A 191 -7.74 27.27 -11.93
CA GLN A 191 -7.98 27.22 -13.38
C GLN A 191 -6.69 27.32 -14.19
N LYS A 192 -5.76 28.19 -13.80
CA LYS A 192 -4.46 28.31 -14.46
C LYS A 192 -3.63 27.04 -14.34
N ALA A 193 -3.65 26.39 -13.16
CA ALA A 193 -3.00 25.09 -12.97
C ALA A 193 -3.66 24.00 -13.83
N ALA A 194 -4.99 23.94 -13.87
CA ALA A 194 -5.73 22.99 -14.72
C ALA A 194 -5.50 23.21 -16.22
N LEU A 195 -5.33 24.46 -16.66
CA LEU A 195 -4.96 24.79 -18.04
C LEU A 195 -3.51 24.41 -18.37
N ALA A 196 -2.60 24.48 -17.39
CA ALA A 196 -1.20 24.14 -17.58
C ALA A 196 -0.98 22.62 -17.75
N ASP A 197 -1.70 21.77 -16.99
CA ASP A 197 -1.73 20.33 -17.20
C ASP A 197 -3.18 19.81 -17.16
N ARG A 198 -3.85 19.85 -18.31
CA ARG A 198 -5.19 19.29 -18.46
C ARG A 198 -5.24 17.78 -18.15
N GLN A 199 -4.13 17.06 -18.30
CA GLN A 199 -4.06 15.63 -18.02
C GLN A 199 -3.86 15.29 -16.54
N ALA A 200 -3.64 16.29 -15.68
CA ALA A 200 -3.45 16.07 -14.25
C ALA A 200 -4.65 15.36 -13.61
N ILE A 201 -5.87 15.52 -14.15
CA ILE A 201 -7.08 14.93 -13.60
C ILE A 201 -7.08 13.40 -13.65
N PHE A 202 -6.25 12.79 -14.51
CA PHE A 202 -6.15 11.34 -14.68
C PHE A 202 -4.99 10.72 -13.90
N LYS A 203 -4.36 11.46 -12.98
CA LYS A 203 -3.15 11.03 -12.26
C LYS A 203 -3.33 11.15 -10.74
N GLY A 204 -2.58 10.34 -9.99
CA GLY A 204 -2.55 10.40 -8.52
C GLY A 204 -3.92 10.19 -7.87
N ASP A 205 -4.17 10.93 -6.79
CA ASP A 205 -5.41 10.82 -6.01
C ASP A 205 -6.67 11.20 -6.80
N CYS A 206 -6.53 11.98 -7.89
CA CYS A 206 -7.62 12.41 -8.76
C CYS A 206 -8.32 11.24 -9.47
N VAL A 207 -7.60 10.13 -9.72
CA VAL A 207 -8.09 8.94 -10.45
C VAL A 207 -9.33 8.35 -9.80
N SER A 208 -9.37 8.30 -8.47
CA SER A 208 -10.48 7.73 -7.69
C SER A 208 -11.84 8.35 -8.02
N CYS A 209 -11.85 9.65 -8.35
CA CYS A 209 -13.07 10.40 -8.65
C CYS A 209 -13.27 10.63 -10.15
N HIS A 210 -12.20 10.86 -10.91
CA HIS A 210 -12.27 11.29 -12.32
C HIS A 210 -12.11 10.16 -13.34
N VAL A 211 -11.58 8.99 -12.95
CA VAL A 211 -11.32 7.87 -13.87
C VAL A 211 -12.16 6.65 -13.52
N GLU A 212 -12.15 6.23 -12.25
CA GLU A 212 -12.72 4.93 -11.85
C GLU A 212 -14.23 4.84 -12.11
N LYS A 213 -14.97 5.97 -12.03
CA LYS A 213 -16.42 6.00 -12.32
C LYS A 213 -16.77 5.67 -13.77
N GLY A 214 -15.84 5.85 -14.72
CA GLY A 214 -16.02 5.54 -16.14
C GLY A 214 -15.49 4.17 -16.54
N LYS A 215 -14.78 3.47 -15.65
CA LYS A 215 -14.10 2.22 -15.98
C LYS A 215 -15.10 1.13 -16.36
N GLY A 216 -14.86 0.49 -17.50
CA GLY A 216 -15.73 -0.58 -18.03
C GLY A 216 -17.06 -0.10 -18.62
N LYS A 217 -17.37 1.20 -18.55
CA LYS A 217 -18.59 1.76 -19.14
C LYS A 217 -18.40 2.07 -20.62
N LEU A 218 -19.51 2.09 -21.35
CA LEU A 218 -19.60 2.42 -22.78
C LEU A 218 -20.77 3.39 -23.04
N GLY A 219 -20.74 4.07 -24.19
CA GLY A 219 -21.84 4.90 -24.69
C GLY A 219 -22.36 5.93 -23.68
N ALA A 220 -23.67 5.95 -23.46
CA ALA A 220 -24.36 6.91 -22.58
C ALA A 220 -23.86 6.89 -21.13
N GLU A 221 -23.57 5.69 -20.58
CA GLU A 221 -23.10 5.55 -19.20
C GLU A 221 -21.69 6.13 -19.03
N LEU A 222 -20.83 5.89 -20.02
CA LEU A 222 -19.48 6.46 -20.04
C LEU A 222 -19.53 7.97 -20.23
N TYR A 223 -20.40 8.45 -21.12
CA TYR A 223 -20.62 9.89 -21.32
C TYR A 223 -21.07 10.58 -20.04
N THR A 224 -22.05 10.00 -19.33
CA THR A 224 -22.54 10.54 -18.06
C THR A 224 -21.42 10.59 -17.00
N ALA A 225 -20.59 9.54 -16.93
CA ALA A 225 -19.51 9.46 -15.95
C ALA A 225 -18.35 10.43 -16.22
N SER A 226 -18.02 10.69 -17.48
CA SER A 226 -16.75 11.34 -17.85
C SER A 226 -16.92 12.68 -18.60
N CYS A 227 -18.10 12.95 -19.17
CA CYS A 227 -18.33 14.09 -20.07
C CYS A 227 -19.49 14.98 -19.58
N GLY A 228 -20.60 14.37 -19.17
CA GLY A 228 -21.83 15.07 -18.79
C GLY A 228 -21.66 16.02 -17.62
N ILE A 229 -20.76 15.70 -16.68
CA ILE A 229 -20.42 16.59 -15.55
C ILE A 229 -19.96 17.99 -15.98
N CYS A 230 -19.42 18.11 -17.20
CA CYS A 230 -19.02 19.39 -17.77
C CYS A 230 -20.03 19.89 -18.80
N HIS A 231 -20.41 19.04 -19.75
CA HIS A 231 -21.20 19.44 -20.91
C HIS A 231 -22.70 19.58 -20.62
N ASP A 232 -23.21 18.86 -19.63
CA ASP A 232 -24.64 18.83 -19.26
C ASP A 232 -24.90 19.45 -17.88
N ALA A 233 -23.89 20.09 -17.28
CA ALA A 233 -24.04 20.74 -15.99
C ALA A 233 -25.11 21.84 -16.06
N GLU A 234 -26.04 21.85 -15.09
CA GLU A 234 -27.07 22.89 -14.97
C GLU A 234 -26.45 24.29 -14.92
N HIS A 235 -25.35 24.43 -14.18
CA HIS A 235 -24.55 25.65 -14.06
C HIS A 235 -23.24 25.54 -14.85
N ARG A 236 -23.31 25.12 -16.12
CA ARG A 236 -22.16 24.97 -17.01
C ARG A 236 -21.36 26.27 -17.15
N ALA A 237 -20.04 26.18 -17.02
CA ALA A 237 -19.16 27.31 -17.26
C ALA A 237 -19.22 27.77 -18.72
N SER A 238 -19.20 29.07 -18.99
CA SER A 238 -19.30 29.64 -20.35
C SER A 238 -18.22 29.14 -21.32
N ALA A 239 -17.06 28.74 -20.81
CA ALA A 239 -15.98 28.15 -21.61
C ALA A 239 -16.24 26.69 -22.05
N VAL A 240 -17.22 26.01 -21.46
CA VAL A 240 -17.59 24.63 -21.82
C VAL A 240 -18.76 24.68 -22.82
N PRO A 241 -18.59 24.15 -24.03
CA PRO A 241 -19.62 24.20 -25.05
C PRO A 241 -20.82 23.30 -24.70
N ASP A 242 -22.00 23.76 -25.09
CA ASP A 242 -23.22 22.95 -25.14
C ASP A 242 -23.17 22.04 -26.35
N LEU A 243 -22.99 20.74 -26.14
CA LEU A 243 -22.87 19.80 -27.25
C LEU A 243 -24.18 19.64 -28.03
N HIS A 244 -25.33 19.99 -27.45
CA HIS A 244 -26.63 19.93 -28.13
C HIS A 244 -26.96 21.20 -28.92
N LYS A 245 -26.15 22.26 -28.79
CA LYS A 245 -26.37 23.57 -29.44
C LYS A 245 -25.10 24.07 -30.13
N LEU A 246 -24.40 23.17 -30.80
CA LEU A 246 -23.23 23.52 -31.61
C LEU A 246 -23.65 24.33 -32.84
N ASN A 247 -22.76 25.22 -33.28
CA ASN A 247 -22.97 26.14 -34.41
C ASN A 247 -22.24 25.69 -35.69
N HIS A 248 -21.76 24.45 -35.71
CA HIS A 248 -21.02 23.86 -36.82
C HIS A 248 -21.43 22.39 -36.97
N ASP A 249 -21.14 21.82 -38.13
CA ASP A 249 -21.44 20.43 -38.40
C ASP A 249 -20.51 19.50 -37.60
N THR A 250 -21.05 18.35 -37.20
CA THR A 250 -20.33 17.30 -36.49
C THR A 250 -20.49 15.97 -37.20
N ASN A 251 -19.49 15.09 -37.05
CA ASN A 251 -19.50 13.74 -37.58
C ASN A 251 -18.64 12.81 -36.69
N ALA A 252 -18.55 11.53 -37.05
CA ALA A 252 -17.81 10.55 -36.27
C ALA A 252 -16.32 10.92 -36.09
N ASP A 253 -15.67 11.43 -37.14
CA ASP A 253 -14.25 11.83 -37.09
C ASP A 253 -14.02 13.05 -36.20
N PHE A 254 -14.94 14.02 -36.26
CA PHE A 254 -14.96 15.18 -35.39
C PHE A 254 -15.01 14.73 -33.92
N TRP A 255 -15.99 13.88 -33.57
CA TRP A 255 -16.11 13.37 -32.21
C TRP A 255 -14.88 12.57 -31.78
N LYS A 256 -14.39 11.66 -32.63
CA LYS A 256 -13.21 10.84 -32.32
C LYS A 256 -11.99 11.70 -32.03
N THR A 257 -11.76 12.73 -32.86
CA THR A 257 -10.64 13.65 -32.70
C THR A 257 -10.70 14.37 -31.36
N TRP A 258 -11.82 15.06 -31.07
CA TRP A 258 -11.91 15.87 -29.86
C TRP A 258 -11.95 15.05 -28.58
N ILE A 259 -12.54 13.86 -28.59
CA ILE A 259 -12.56 12.98 -27.41
C ILE A 259 -11.16 12.40 -27.18
N ALA A 260 -10.53 11.84 -28.23
CA ALA A 260 -9.25 11.18 -28.09
C ALA A 260 -8.13 12.17 -27.73
N GLN A 261 -8.09 13.33 -28.39
CA GLN A 261 -6.99 14.31 -28.31
C GLN A 261 -7.28 15.48 -27.37
N GLY A 262 -8.53 15.64 -26.94
CA GLY A 262 -8.95 16.81 -26.18
C GLY A 262 -8.81 18.08 -27.01
N LYS A 263 -8.75 19.24 -26.36
CA LYS A 263 -8.59 20.53 -27.05
C LYS A 263 -7.47 21.38 -26.44
N VAL A 264 -6.40 21.58 -27.20
CA VAL A 264 -5.24 22.39 -26.81
C VAL A 264 -5.68 23.83 -26.54
N GLY A 265 -5.12 24.42 -25.48
CA GLY A 265 -5.52 25.74 -25.00
C GLY A 265 -6.84 25.77 -24.21
N THR A 266 -7.42 24.62 -23.88
CA THR A 266 -8.63 24.52 -23.05
C THR A 266 -8.47 23.49 -21.93
N MET A 267 -9.42 23.48 -21.00
CA MET A 267 -9.48 22.49 -19.91
C MET A 267 -10.00 21.12 -20.36
N MET A 268 -10.36 20.90 -21.64
CA MET A 268 -10.79 19.58 -22.12
C MET A 268 -9.57 18.67 -22.32
N PRO A 269 -9.37 17.65 -21.46
CA PRO A 269 -8.23 16.76 -21.55
C PRO A 269 -8.38 15.79 -22.73
N ALA A 270 -7.28 15.15 -23.11
CA ALA A 270 -7.31 14.09 -24.09
C ALA A 270 -7.66 12.78 -23.38
N PHE A 271 -8.76 12.15 -23.74
CA PHE A 271 -9.23 10.94 -23.07
C PHE A 271 -8.64 9.65 -23.66
N GLY A 272 -8.08 9.71 -24.87
CA GLY A 272 -7.47 8.55 -25.50
C GLY A 272 -6.19 8.11 -24.80
N ALA A 273 -6.04 6.80 -24.60
CA ALA A 273 -4.83 6.20 -24.03
C ALA A 273 -3.50 6.67 -24.68
N PRO A 274 -3.40 6.86 -26.02
CA PRO A 274 -2.17 7.37 -26.64
C PRO A 274 -1.75 8.77 -26.16
N GLU A 275 -2.71 9.57 -25.69
CA GLU A 275 -2.50 10.96 -25.25
C GLU A 275 -2.40 11.07 -23.72
N GLY A 276 -2.30 9.94 -23.03
CA GLY A 276 -2.26 9.85 -21.56
C GLY A 276 -3.63 9.86 -20.88
N GLY A 277 -4.71 9.69 -21.64
CA GLY A 277 -6.07 9.57 -21.12
C GLY A 277 -6.45 8.15 -20.69
N PRO A 278 -7.58 7.96 -19.97
CA PRO A 278 -7.92 6.67 -19.38
C PRO A 278 -8.68 5.72 -20.33
N LEU A 279 -9.12 6.19 -21.50
CA LEU A 279 -10.04 5.44 -22.36
C LEU A 279 -9.31 4.67 -23.46
N ASN A 280 -9.70 3.40 -23.62
CA ASN A 280 -9.27 2.58 -24.74
C ASN A 280 -10.08 2.86 -26.02
N GLU A 281 -9.66 2.28 -27.15
CA GLU A 281 -10.30 2.53 -28.44
C GLU A 281 -11.78 2.09 -28.49
N GLN A 282 -12.14 0.99 -27.83
CA GLN A 282 -13.54 0.53 -27.76
C GLN A 282 -14.42 1.57 -27.05
N GLN A 283 -13.94 2.12 -25.93
CA GLN A 283 -14.63 3.14 -25.17
C GLN A 283 -14.78 4.43 -25.97
N ILE A 284 -13.72 4.88 -26.64
CA ILE A 284 -13.74 6.04 -27.54
C ILE A 284 -14.77 5.84 -28.66
N ASN A 285 -14.73 4.71 -29.36
CA ASN A 285 -15.67 4.41 -30.44
C ASN A 285 -17.13 4.35 -29.95
N SER A 286 -17.36 3.83 -28.73
CA SER A 286 -18.71 3.81 -28.14
C SER A 286 -19.24 5.22 -27.84
N LEU A 287 -18.37 6.15 -27.41
CA LEU A 287 -18.75 7.54 -27.20
C LEU A 287 -19.04 8.24 -28.53
N VAL A 288 -18.22 7.99 -29.55
CA VAL A 288 -18.43 8.52 -30.91
C VAL A 288 -19.78 8.08 -31.46
N GLN A 289 -20.12 6.79 -31.34
CA GLN A 289 -21.42 6.27 -31.76
C GLN A 289 -22.57 6.92 -30.99
N TYR A 290 -22.44 7.02 -29.67
CA TYR A 290 -23.45 7.68 -28.83
C TYR A 290 -23.68 9.13 -29.25
N LEU A 291 -22.61 9.94 -29.33
CA LEU A 291 -22.70 11.36 -29.67
C LEU A 291 -23.22 11.58 -31.10
N THR A 292 -22.81 10.75 -32.05
CA THR A 292 -23.33 10.82 -33.43
C THR A 292 -24.82 10.49 -33.48
N ALA A 293 -25.32 9.61 -32.61
CA ALA A 293 -26.73 9.26 -32.55
C ALA A 293 -27.58 10.29 -31.80
N THR A 294 -27.03 10.97 -30.79
CA THR A 294 -27.79 11.86 -29.89
C THR A 294 -27.63 13.35 -30.18
N ILE A 295 -26.59 13.76 -30.91
CA ILE A 295 -26.33 15.16 -31.25
C ILE A 295 -26.59 15.36 -32.76
N PRO A 296 -27.37 16.37 -33.14
CA PRO A 296 -27.61 16.68 -34.55
C PRO A 296 -26.30 16.92 -35.30
N ALA A 297 -26.14 16.25 -36.45
CA ALA A 297 -24.95 16.39 -37.29
C ALA A 297 -24.80 17.80 -37.90
N SER A 298 -25.90 18.54 -38.03
CA SER A 298 -25.90 19.92 -38.50
C SER A 298 -26.80 20.78 -37.60
N PRO A 299 -26.40 22.03 -37.30
CA PRO A 299 -27.28 22.97 -36.63
C PRO A 299 -28.54 23.19 -37.49
N ALA A 300 -29.70 23.35 -36.86
CA ALA A 300 -30.89 23.78 -37.60
C ALA A 300 -30.57 25.14 -38.24
N ARG A 301 -30.42 25.18 -39.57
CA ARG A 301 -30.26 26.45 -40.30
C ARG A 301 -31.47 27.31 -39.95
N ALA A 302 -31.24 28.49 -39.39
CA ALA A 302 -32.28 29.49 -39.26
C ALA A 302 -32.84 29.71 -40.67
N GLY A 303 -34.10 29.35 -40.87
CA GLY A 303 -34.78 29.53 -42.15
C GLY A 303 -34.77 31.02 -42.52
N ASN A 304 -34.46 31.29 -43.79
CA ASN A 304 -34.67 32.59 -44.42
C ASN A 304 -36.12 33.05 -44.28
#